data_AF-A0A1G4BKR7-F1
#
_entry.id   AF-A0A1G4BKR7-F1
#
_cell.length_a   1.000
_cell.length_b   1.000
_cell.length_c   1.000
_cell.angle_alpha   90.00
_cell.angle_beta   90.00
_cell.angle_gamma   90.00
#
_symmetry.space_group_name_H-M   'P 1'
#
loop_
_entity.id
_entity.type
_entity.pdbx_description
1 polymer ?
#
loop_
_entity_poly.entity_id
_entity_poly.type
_entity_poly.pdbx_seq_one_letter_code
_entity_poly.pdbx_strand_id
1 'polypeptide(L)'
;MGFQKKSGFLVILVTAALVAAHGHVTNIVVNGVSYRNYLPTEDPYNNNPPLVAGWTIDQRDNGFVAPDAYNAPDIICHRQAVSGKGRITVAAGETLQLQWTEWPDSHKGPVMDFLANCNGPCNAIDKTALKFFKIDGAGLINPPQQTNQWAANVLINNGNAWLVRIPPNVAPGHYVLRHDIIALHSAGQQNGAQSYPQCVNLEITGNGTDNPTGTPGTALYGANDPGILYNIYRDNLNDYVIPGGAIISGGTSMLPQSRIQITASGSATPYGTTIRASSTSMASASSSASVVPGSSSSTFSFGNSSSGTVTLVTTSIAATTTITLTRTSFTSSSSSSSTTSASNISRTSNTKATSQTPSPTTFQTLTTTAPTVGGQTQNLYGQCGGSNYAGPTKCPEYASCATVNSYYAQCTPGPVPPGAQSLYGQCGGINWPAESPTSCVPGATCTTANAYYAQCTPA
;
A
#
# COMPACT_ATOMS: atom_id res chain seq x y z
N MET A 1 82.07 1.03 6.02
CA MET A 1 80.94 0.23 5.48
C MET A 1 79.65 0.80 6.05
N GLY A 2 78.85 1.46 5.21
CA GLY A 2 77.67 2.21 5.63
C GLY A 2 76.42 1.34 5.75
N PHE A 3 75.62 1.58 6.79
CA PHE A 3 74.29 0.98 6.96
C PHE A 3 73.23 1.88 6.28
N GLN A 4 72.59 1.36 5.23
CA GLN A 4 71.40 1.98 4.65
C GLN A 4 70.19 1.77 5.57
N LYS A 5 69.55 2.87 5.98
CA LYS A 5 68.19 2.85 6.54
C LYS A 5 67.18 2.91 5.39
N LYS A 6 66.44 1.82 5.16
CA LYS A 6 65.25 1.82 4.31
C LYS A 6 64.09 2.42 5.12
N SER A 7 63.61 3.59 4.69
CA SER A 7 62.39 4.19 5.22
C SER A 7 61.21 3.68 4.39
N GLY A 8 60.34 2.88 4.99
CA GLY A 8 59.11 2.40 4.36
C GLY A 8 57.99 3.42 4.58
N PHE A 9 57.49 4.02 3.51
CA PHE A 9 56.26 4.81 3.53
C PHE A 9 55.06 3.85 3.56
N LEU A 10 54.31 3.86 4.66
CA LEU A 10 53.01 3.20 4.80
C LEU A 10 51.94 4.17 4.27
N VAL A 11 51.34 3.86 3.11
CA VAL A 11 50.19 4.60 2.57
C VAL A 11 48.93 4.00 3.19
N ILE A 12 48.26 4.75 4.07
CA ILE A 12 46.94 4.40 4.60
C ILE A 12 45.89 4.92 3.61
N LEU A 13 45.26 4.03 2.85
CA LEU A 13 44.06 4.35 2.06
C LEU A 13 42.88 4.47 3.03
N VAL A 14 42.41 5.70 3.27
CA VAL A 14 41.14 5.94 3.96
C VAL A 14 40.02 5.84 2.93
N THR A 15 39.37 4.67 2.84
CA THR A 15 38.09 4.54 2.14
C THR A 15 37.01 5.12 3.04
N ALA A 16 36.53 6.33 2.73
CA ALA A 16 35.32 6.85 3.34
C ALA A 16 34.14 5.99 2.87
N ALA A 17 33.61 5.14 3.74
CA ALA A 17 32.31 4.53 3.52
C ALA A 17 31.27 5.65 3.51
N LEU A 18 30.75 5.97 2.32
CA LEU A 18 29.53 6.77 2.19
C LEU A 18 28.40 5.92 2.76
N VAL A 19 28.14 6.05 4.07
CA VAL A 19 26.91 5.54 4.66
C VAL A 19 25.80 6.45 4.12
N ALA A 20 25.14 6.02 3.05
CA ALA A 20 23.92 6.64 2.57
C ALA A 20 22.89 6.49 3.69
N ALA A 21 22.70 7.55 4.48
CA ALA A 21 21.92 7.45 5.70
C ALA A 21 20.40 7.27 5.44
N HIS A 22 19.94 7.40 4.18
CA HIS A 22 18.52 7.46 3.83
C HIS A 22 18.28 6.95 2.39
N GLY A 23 17.03 6.61 2.03
CA GLY A 23 16.67 5.97 0.75
C GLY A 23 15.49 6.59 -0.01
N HIS A 24 15.28 6.10 -1.24
CA HIS A 24 14.17 6.47 -2.13
C HIS A 24 13.72 5.26 -2.98
N VAL A 25 12.55 5.35 -3.60
CA VAL A 25 12.06 4.30 -4.52
C VAL A 25 12.72 4.45 -5.89
N THR A 26 13.40 3.41 -6.35
CA THR A 26 14.12 3.39 -7.63
C THR A 26 13.25 2.95 -8.80
N ASN A 27 12.37 1.97 -8.58
CA ASN A 27 11.56 1.36 -9.63
C ASN A 27 10.20 0.88 -9.12
N ILE A 28 9.23 0.84 -10.02
CA ILE A 28 7.93 0.22 -9.81
C ILE A 28 7.84 -0.99 -10.74
N VAL A 29 7.52 -2.17 -10.21
CA VAL A 29 7.41 -3.40 -11.01
C VAL A 29 5.96 -3.86 -11.08
N VAL A 30 5.46 -4.05 -12.29
CA VAL A 30 4.08 -4.48 -12.57
C VAL A 30 4.16 -5.64 -13.56
N ASN A 31 3.63 -6.81 -13.21
CA ASN A 31 3.68 -8.04 -14.03
C ASN A 31 5.09 -8.36 -14.60
N GLY A 32 6.15 -8.16 -13.81
CA GLY A 32 7.53 -8.40 -14.23
C GLY A 32 8.16 -7.29 -15.07
N VAL A 33 7.42 -6.24 -15.43
CA VAL A 33 7.94 -5.06 -16.13
C VAL A 33 8.38 -4.01 -15.11
N SER A 34 9.66 -3.65 -15.12
CA SER A 34 10.23 -2.60 -14.26
C SER A 34 10.15 -1.23 -14.93
N TYR A 35 9.49 -0.28 -14.27
CA TYR A 35 9.41 1.12 -14.66
C TYR A 35 10.31 1.93 -13.75
N ARG A 36 11.26 2.67 -14.34
CA ARG A 36 12.14 3.57 -13.58
C ARG A 36 11.31 4.67 -12.91
N ASN A 37 11.57 4.92 -11.62
CA ASN A 37 11.00 6.02 -10.88
C ASN A 37 11.82 7.31 -11.06
N TYR A 38 11.38 8.41 -10.45
CA TYR A 38 12.24 9.59 -10.29
C TYR A 38 13.39 9.26 -9.32
N LEU A 39 14.63 9.56 -9.71
CA LEU A 39 15.82 9.33 -8.88
C LEU A 39 16.37 10.68 -8.40
N PRO A 40 16.07 11.12 -7.15
CA PRO A 40 16.42 12.45 -6.66
C PRO A 40 17.93 12.70 -6.56
N THR A 41 18.75 11.64 -6.52
CA THR A 41 20.21 11.73 -6.47
C THR A 41 20.86 11.80 -7.86
N GLU A 42 20.10 11.61 -8.93
CA GLU A 42 20.60 11.55 -10.32
C GLU A 42 19.90 12.56 -11.24
N ASP A 43 18.57 12.56 -11.26
CA ASP A 43 17.76 13.31 -12.22
C ASP A 43 17.93 14.83 -12.16
N PRO A 44 18.13 15.49 -10.99
CA PRO A 44 18.45 16.91 -10.94
C PRO A 44 19.73 17.32 -11.68
N TYR A 45 20.63 16.38 -11.91
CA TYR A 45 21.92 16.61 -12.57
C TYR A 45 21.91 16.17 -14.05
N ASN A 46 20.76 15.69 -14.54
CA ASN A 46 20.58 15.28 -15.93
C ASN A 46 19.86 16.39 -16.71
N ASN A 47 20.47 16.85 -17.81
CA ASN A 47 19.87 17.89 -18.67
C ASN A 47 18.64 17.40 -19.46
N ASN A 48 18.45 16.09 -19.58
CA ASN A 48 17.30 15.48 -20.23
C ASN A 48 16.81 14.27 -19.42
N PRO A 49 16.16 14.51 -18.26
CA PRO A 49 15.70 13.44 -17.39
C PRO A 49 14.61 12.60 -18.09
N PRO A 50 14.54 11.28 -17.84
CA PRO A 50 13.57 10.41 -18.49
C PRO A 50 12.13 10.74 -18.11
N LEU A 51 11.19 10.37 -18.98
CA LEU A 51 9.77 10.40 -18.66
C LEU A 51 9.44 9.33 -17.61
N VAL A 52 9.00 9.77 -16.43
CA VAL A 52 8.66 8.89 -15.31
C VAL A 52 7.25 9.18 -14.78
N ALA A 53 6.65 8.16 -14.17
CA ALA A 53 5.38 8.28 -13.43
C ALA A 53 5.60 8.78 -11.99
N GLY A 54 6.81 8.61 -11.47
CA GLY A 54 7.26 9.15 -10.19
C GLY A 54 7.22 10.66 -10.15
N TRP A 55 6.87 11.20 -8.99
CA TRP A 55 6.88 12.63 -8.75
C TRP A 55 8.32 13.13 -8.57
N THR A 56 8.63 14.29 -9.13
CA THR A 56 9.89 14.99 -8.87
C THR A 56 9.86 15.53 -7.45
N ILE A 57 10.92 15.36 -6.69
CA ILE A 57 11.03 15.75 -5.27
C ILE A 57 12.42 16.30 -4.96
N ASP A 58 12.53 17.23 -4.01
CA ASP A 58 13.82 17.69 -3.50
C ASP A 58 14.30 16.80 -2.35
N GLN A 59 14.88 15.65 -2.71
CA GLN A 59 15.36 14.62 -1.78
C GLN A 59 16.82 14.19 -2.12
N ARG A 60 17.68 15.15 -2.47
CA ARG A 60 19.07 14.87 -2.90
C ARG A 60 19.96 14.31 -1.78
N ASP A 61 19.60 14.60 -0.55
CA ASP A 61 20.16 14.08 0.70
C ASP A 61 19.59 12.68 1.06
N ASN A 62 18.71 12.13 0.21
CA ASN A 62 17.82 11.01 0.51
C ASN A 62 16.91 11.22 1.74
N GLY A 63 16.80 12.45 2.27
CA GLY A 63 16.18 12.76 3.57
C GLY A 63 14.67 12.55 3.67
N PHE A 64 14.10 13.03 4.78
CA PHE A 64 12.70 12.83 5.17
C PHE A 64 11.91 14.13 5.26
N VAL A 65 10.60 13.99 5.51
CA VAL A 65 9.71 15.06 6.00
C VAL A 65 9.46 14.81 7.50
N ALA A 66 9.69 15.83 8.33
CA ALA A 66 9.53 15.75 9.78
C ALA A 66 8.10 16.13 10.23
N PRO A 67 7.69 15.74 11.46
CA PRO A 67 6.37 16.04 12.01
C PRO A 67 5.94 17.52 12.01
N ASP A 68 6.88 18.46 12.15
CA ASP A 68 6.62 19.90 12.08
C ASP A 68 6.10 20.37 10.71
N ALA A 69 6.32 19.58 9.66
CA ALA A 69 5.84 19.80 8.30
C ALA A 69 4.64 18.89 7.92
N TYR A 70 4.07 18.13 8.85
CA TYR A 70 2.92 17.25 8.55
C TYR A 70 1.64 18.00 8.19
N ASN A 71 1.52 19.28 8.54
CA ASN A 71 0.43 20.14 8.10
C ASN A 71 0.77 20.96 6.83
N ALA A 72 1.95 20.74 6.24
CA ALA A 72 2.46 21.48 5.09
C ALA A 72 2.48 20.63 3.81
N PRO A 73 2.50 21.24 2.60
CA PRO A 73 2.42 20.50 1.34
C PRO A 73 3.53 19.47 1.08
N ASP A 74 4.61 19.50 1.85
CA ASP A 74 5.74 18.57 1.72
C ASP A 74 5.37 17.15 2.17
N ILE A 75 4.46 16.96 3.14
CA ILE A 75 4.08 15.60 3.57
C ILE A 75 3.28 14.82 2.53
N ILE A 76 2.72 15.54 1.54
CA ILE A 76 1.82 14.97 0.52
C ILE A 76 2.58 13.95 -0.34
N CYS A 77 3.67 14.40 -0.96
CA CYS A 77 4.47 13.61 -1.92
C CYS A 77 5.97 13.86 -1.78
N HIS A 78 6.44 14.30 -0.60
CA HIS A 78 7.79 14.78 -0.29
C HIS A 78 8.02 16.28 -0.62
N ARG A 79 9.20 16.77 -0.23
CA ARG A 79 9.63 18.18 -0.30
C ARG A 79 9.59 18.68 -1.73
N GLN A 80 8.95 19.83 -1.91
CA GLN A 80 8.83 20.50 -3.22
C GLN A 80 8.28 19.60 -4.34
N ALA A 81 7.46 18.59 -3.98
CA ALA A 81 7.02 17.60 -4.95
C ALA A 81 6.21 18.20 -6.11
N VAL A 82 6.55 17.80 -7.34
CA VAL A 82 5.85 18.14 -8.59
C VAL A 82 5.41 16.84 -9.27
N SER A 83 4.18 16.82 -9.80
CA SER A 83 3.58 15.63 -10.38
C SER A 83 4.42 15.02 -11.50
N GLY A 84 4.52 13.69 -11.47
CA GLY A 84 5.13 12.92 -12.55
C GLY A 84 4.48 13.24 -13.90
N LYS A 85 5.27 13.21 -14.97
CA LYS A 85 4.78 13.56 -16.32
C LYS A 85 4.14 12.37 -17.06
N GLY A 86 4.45 11.14 -16.64
CA GLY A 86 3.88 9.92 -17.19
C GLY A 86 2.98 9.20 -16.20
N ARG A 87 2.53 8.00 -16.58
CA ARG A 87 1.71 7.08 -15.79
C ARG A 87 2.06 5.62 -16.05
N ILE A 88 1.77 4.75 -15.10
CA ILE A 88 1.86 3.29 -15.24
C ILE A 88 0.44 2.71 -15.20
N THR A 89 0.08 1.89 -16.18
CA THR A 89 -1.22 1.22 -16.22
C THR A 89 -1.19 -0.04 -15.35
N VAL A 90 -2.18 -0.19 -14.48
CA VAL A 90 -2.37 -1.37 -13.60
C VAL A 90 -3.85 -1.75 -13.60
N ALA A 91 -4.18 -3.03 -13.44
CA ALA A 91 -5.56 -3.46 -13.23
C ALA A 91 -5.96 -3.38 -11.75
N ALA A 92 -7.23 -3.09 -11.48
CA ALA A 92 -7.80 -3.28 -10.14
C ALA A 92 -7.62 -4.75 -9.71
N GLY A 93 -7.18 -4.97 -8.48
CA GLY A 93 -6.90 -6.30 -7.93
C GLY A 93 -5.49 -6.80 -8.19
N GLU A 94 -4.72 -6.13 -9.07
CA GLU A 94 -3.34 -6.47 -9.39
C GLU A 94 -2.37 -6.03 -8.27
N THR A 95 -1.24 -6.71 -8.19
CA THR A 95 -0.15 -6.40 -7.27
C THR A 95 1.00 -5.74 -8.02
N LEU A 96 1.47 -4.61 -7.49
CA LEU A 96 2.69 -3.95 -7.93
C LEU A 96 3.75 -4.01 -6.83
N GLN A 97 5.02 -3.85 -7.20
CA GLN A 97 6.15 -3.79 -6.28
C GLN A 97 6.81 -2.42 -6.35
N LEU A 98 7.11 -1.82 -5.19
CA LEU A 98 8.02 -0.68 -5.08
C LEU A 98 9.39 -1.18 -4.64
N GLN A 99 10.41 -0.92 -5.45
CA GLN A 99 11.81 -1.22 -5.12
C GLN A 99 12.46 0.03 -4.54
N TRP A 100 13.01 -0.08 -3.34
CA TRP A 100 13.82 0.95 -2.72
C TRP A 100 15.30 0.74 -3.01
N THR A 101 16.07 1.82 -2.82
CA THR A 101 17.49 1.70 -2.46
C THR A 101 17.66 0.90 -1.16
N GLU A 102 18.90 0.63 -0.75
CA GLU A 102 19.15 0.02 0.56
C GLU A 102 18.47 0.83 1.69
N TRP A 103 17.73 0.14 2.56
CA TRP A 103 17.09 0.73 3.73
C TRP A 103 17.84 0.35 5.01
N PRO A 104 18.17 1.31 5.91
CA PRO A 104 18.93 0.98 7.11
C PRO A 104 18.12 0.15 8.11
N ASP A 105 18.70 -0.92 8.65
CA ASP A 105 18.02 -1.76 9.67
C ASP A 105 17.62 -1.00 10.94
N SER A 106 18.37 0.06 11.27
CA SER A 106 18.05 0.95 12.39
C SER A 106 16.74 1.73 12.18
N HIS A 107 16.34 1.99 10.93
CA HIS A 107 15.16 2.77 10.57
C HIS A 107 13.89 1.90 10.61
N LYS A 108 13.62 1.37 11.81
CA LYS A 108 12.44 0.59 12.15
C LYS A 108 11.18 1.46 12.09
N GLY A 109 10.09 0.90 11.57
CA GLY A 109 8.81 1.58 11.54
C GLY A 109 7.80 1.01 10.53
N PRO A 110 6.61 1.61 10.44
CA PRO A 110 5.56 1.17 9.55
C PRO A 110 5.87 1.43 8.07
N VAL A 111 5.22 0.66 7.20
CA VAL A 111 5.13 0.87 5.76
C VAL A 111 3.65 0.95 5.40
N MET A 112 3.24 1.98 4.65
CA MET A 112 1.84 2.25 4.34
C MET A 112 1.66 2.75 2.91
N ASP A 113 0.49 2.45 2.35
CA ASP A 113 0.15 2.82 0.98
C ASP A 113 -1.25 3.42 0.89
N PHE A 114 -1.36 4.47 0.08
CA PHE A 114 -2.57 5.23 -0.10
C PHE A 114 -2.82 5.48 -1.59
N LEU A 115 -4.09 5.54 -1.98
CA LEU A 115 -4.49 6.03 -3.29
C LEU A 115 -5.26 7.35 -3.12
N ALA A 116 -5.08 8.26 -4.06
CA ALA A 116 -5.92 9.45 -4.22
C ALA A 116 -6.34 9.59 -5.68
N ASN A 117 -7.64 9.72 -5.93
CA ASN A 117 -8.16 9.92 -7.28
C ASN A 117 -7.82 11.34 -7.76
N CYS A 118 -7.23 11.45 -8.95
CA CYS A 118 -6.86 12.71 -9.57
C CYS A 118 -8.06 13.43 -10.21
N ASN A 119 -9.19 12.73 -10.41
CA ASN A 119 -10.39 13.23 -11.11
C ASN A 119 -10.07 13.85 -12.48
N GLY A 120 -9.10 13.23 -13.17
CA GLY A 120 -8.45 13.78 -14.35
C GLY A 120 -7.00 13.31 -14.44
N PRO A 121 -6.22 13.79 -15.41
CA PRO A 121 -4.83 13.37 -15.55
C PRO A 121 -3.97 13.86 -14.38
N CYS A 122 -3.25 12.96 -13.71
CA CYS A 122 -2.48 13.31 -12.50
C CYS A 122 -1.28 14.23 -12.76
N ASN A 123 -0.81 14.39 -14.00
CA ASN A 123 0.27 15.34 -14.30
C ASN A 123 -0.16 16.82 -14.22
N ALA A 124 -1.46 17.09 -14.08
CA ALA A 124 -2.04 18.44 -13.97
C ALA A 124 -2.73 18.69 -12.62
N ILE A 125 -2.63 17.75 -11.67
CA ILE A 125 -3.35 17.85 -10.40
C ILE A 125 -2.67 18.86 -9.46
N ASP A 126 -3.46 19.68 -8.76
CA ASP A 126 -2.98 20.36 -7.56
C ASP A 126 -2.87 19.32 -6.44
N LYS A 127 -1.63 19.05 -5.99
CA LYS A 127 -1.37 18.04 -4.97
C LYS A 127 -2.12 18.30 -3.66
N THR A 128 -2.44 19.55 -3.33
CA THR A 128 -3.19 19.91 -2.11
C THR A 128 -4.67 19.52 -2.18
N ALA A 129 -5.19 19.30 -3.38
CA ALA A 129 -6.56 18.82 -3.61
C ALA A 129 -6.70 17.30 -3.42
N LEU A 130 -5.58 16.55 -3.44
CA LEU A 130 -5.60 15.10 -3.29
C LEU A 130 -6.18 14.68 -1.93
N LYS A 131 -7.08 13.69 -1.98
CA LYS A 131 -7.68 13.05 -0.81
C LYS A 131 -7.30 11.58 -0.82
N PHE A 132 -6.44 11.19 0.12
CA PHE A 132 -5.83 9.88 0.22
C PHE A 132 -6.67 8.93 1.08
N PHE A 133 -6.97 7.76 0.55
CA PHE A 133 -7.53 6.65 1.32
C PHE A 133 -6.49 5.53 1.42
N LYS A 134 -6.34 4.95 2.62
CA LYS A 134 -5.33 3.94 2.90
C LYS A 134 -5.75 2.58 2.34
N ILE A 135 -4.88 1.95 1.55
CA ILE A 135 -5.11 0.65 0.92
C ILE A 135 -4.25 -0.47 1.52
N ASP A 136 -3.13 -0.12 2.14
CA ASP A 136 -2.23 -1.00 2.89
C ASP A 136 -1.64 -0.22 4.09
N GLY A 137 -1.32 -0.95 5.15
CA GLY A 137 -0.54 -0.49 6.28
C GLY A 137 -0.13 -1.65 7.16
N ALA A 138 1.17 -1.76 7.43
CA ALA A 138 1.72 -2.61 8.48
C ALA A 138 2.68 -1.82 9.37
N GLY A 139 2.63 -2.12 10.67
CA GLY A 139 3.46 -1.51 11.69
C GLY A 139 4.44 -2.51 12.28
N LEU A 140 4.28 -2.78 13.57
CA LEU A 140 4.99 -3.84 14.25
C LEU A 140 4.39 -5.22 13.91
N ILE A 141 5.26 -6.18 13.65
CA ILE A 141 4.91 -7.57 13.34
C ILE A 141 5.24 -8.45 14.56
N ASN A 142 4.23 -9.17 15.06
CA ASN A 142 4.34 -10.20 16.11
C ASN A 142 4.93 -9.78 17.48
N PRO A 143 4.23 -8.97 18.29
CA PRO A 143 4.64 -8.71 19.66
C PRO A 143 4.04 -9.76 20.65
N PRO A 144 4.78 -10.28 21.67
CA PRO A 144 6.18 -10.02 22.03
C PRO A 144 7.06 -11.29 21.86
N GLN A 145 7.95 -11.36 20.87
CA GLN A 145 8.99 -12.41 20.81
C GLN A 145 10.36 -11.86 20.39
N GLN A 146 10.93 -11.02 21.26
CA GLN A 146 12.36 -10.68 21.37
C GLN A 146 13.14 -10.13 20.15
N THR A 147 12.53 -9.93 18.97
CA THR A 147 13.25 -9.41 17.78
C THR A 147 12.65 -8.14 17.16
N ASN A 148 11.52 -7.63 17.67
CA ASN A 148 10.85 -6.38 17.25
C ASN A 148 10.92 -6.16 15.72
N GLN A 149 10.29 -7.05 14.96
CA GLN A 149 10.25 -6.96 13.51
C GLN A 149 9.21 -5.92 13.09
N TRP A 150 9.64 -4.89 12.37
CA TRP A 150 8.76 -3.89 11.80
C TRP A 150 8.50 -4.19 10.32
N ALA A 151 7.46 -3.59 9.74
CA ALA A 151 7.23 -3.63 8.29
C ALA A 151 8.48 -3.21 7.49
N ALA A 152 9.25 -2.22 7.97
CA ALA A 152 10.54 -1.87 7.39
C ALA A 152 11.56 -3.02 7.39
N ASN A 153 11.59 -3.87 8.43
CA ASN A 153 12.46 -5.06 8.45
C ASN A 153 11.98 -6.12 7.44
N VAL A 154 10.66 -6.26 7.25
CA VAL A 154 10.11 -7.15 6.21
C VAL A 154 10.51 -6.65 4.82
N LEU A 155 10.44 -5.34 4.58
CA LEU A 155 10.89 -4.70 3.34
C LEU A 155 12.38 -4.97 3.07
N ILE A 156 13.25 -4.80 4.09
CA ILE A 156 14.69 -5.09 3.99
C ILE A 156 14.91 -6.56 3.61
N ASN A 157 14.27 -7.48 4.33
CA ASN A 157 14.40 -8.92 4.10
C ASN A 157 13.87 -9.35 2.73
N ASN A 158 12.93 -8.60 2.16
CA ASN A 158 12.46 -8.77 0.79
C ASN A 158 13.40 -8.11 -0.25
N GLY A 159 14.64 -7.82 0.13
CA GLY A 159 15.64 -7.15 -0.70
C GLY A 159 15.26 -5.71 -1.06
N ASN A 160 14.77 -4.97 -0.06
CA ASN A 160 14.31 -3.59 -0.14
C ASN A 160 13.11 -3.39 -1.07
N ALA A 161 12.14 -4.31 -1.04
CA ALA A 161 10.96 -4.24 -1.89
C ALA A 161 9.66 -4.43 -1.11
N TRP A 162 8.61 -3.73 -1.55
CA TRP A 162 7.28 -3.81 -0.95
C TRP A 162 6.21 -4.10 -2.01
N LEU A 163 5.39 -5.12 -1.78
CA LEU A 163 4.24 -5.45 -2.61
C LEU A 163 2.98 -4.73 -2.11
N VAL A 164 2.27 -4.11 -3.04
CA VAL A 164 1.02 -3.39 -2.81
C VAL A 164 -0.03 -3.93 -3.77
N ARG A 165 -1.22 -4.27 -3.27
CA ARG A 165 -2.35 -4.69 -4.10
C ARG A 165 -3.30 -3.53 -4.32
N ILE A 166 -3.61 -3.24 -5.57
CA ILE A 166 -4.67 -2.31 -5.94
C ILE A 166 -6.01 -2.93 -5.51
N PRO A 167 -6.87 -2.22 -4.75
CA PRO A 167 -8.14 -2.79 -4.31
C PRO A 167 -8.98 -3.30 -5.50
N PRO A 168 -9.53 -4.52 -5.47
CA PRO A 168 -10.14 -5.16 -6.64
C PRO A 168 -11.39 -4.46 -7.16
N ASN A 169 -12.09 -3.71 -6.31
CA ASN A 169 -13.33 -3.03 -6.66
C ASN A 169 -13.16 -1.51 -6.80
N VAL A 170 -11.93 -0.97 -6.73
CA VAL A 170 -11.69 0.46 -6.94
C VAL A 170 -12.13 0.87 -8.35
N ALA A 171 -12.78 2.03 -8.47
CA ALA A 171 -13.22 2.54 -9.75
C ALA A 171 -12.01 2.79 -10.67
N PRO A 172 -12.12 2.48 -11.98
CA PRO A 172 -11.07 2.80 -12.94
C PRO A 172 -10.84 4.31 -13.03
N GLY A 173 -9.62 4.73 -13.32
CA GLY A 173 -9.27 6.15 -13.40
C GLY A 173 -7.79 6.43 -13.19
N HIS A 174 -7.47 7.71 -13.01
CA HIS A 174 -6.11 8.17 -12.74
C HIS A 174 -5.94 8.42 -11.25
N TYR A 175 -4.93 7.81 -10.66
CA TYR A 175 -4.68 7.87 -9.23
C TYR A 175 -3.22 8.22 -8.94
N VAL A 176 -2.99 8.91 -7.83
CA VAL A 176 -1.67 8.96 -7.19
C VAL A 176 -1.61 7.81 -6.19
N LEU A 177 -0.65 6.90 -6.37
CA LEU A 177 -0.18 6.01 -5.31
C LEU A 177 0.83 6.78 -4.47
N ARG A 178 0.56 6.91 -3.17
CA ARG A 178 1.50 7.43 -2.17
C ARG A 178 1.94 6.27 -1.29
N HIS A 179 3.20 5.89 -1.41
CA HIS A 179 3.87 4.90 -0.57
C HIS A 179 4.72 5.63 0.48
N ASP A 180 4.68 5.21 1.74
CA ASP A 180 5.38 5.90 2.83
C ASP A 180 5.98 4.91 3.82
N ILE A 181 7.24 5.14 4.19
CA ILE A 181 7.89 4.51 5.34
C ILE A 181 8.04 5.59 6.40
N ILE A 182 7.68 5.31 7.65
CA ILE A 182 7.97 6.23 8.76
C ILE A 182 9.05 5.61 9.63
N ALA A 183 10.25 6.17 9.66
CA ALA A 183 11.30 5.69 10.57
C ALA A 183 11.07 6.25 11.98
N LEU A 184 11.10 5.36 12.98
CA LEU A 184 10.77 5.64 14.37
C LEU A 184 11.97 5.58 15.32
N HIS A 185 13.18 5.39 14.80
CA HIS A 185 14.39 5.24 15.61
C HIS A 185 14.69 6.44 16.52
N SER A 186 14.18 7.64 16.17
CA SER A 186 14.27 8.86 16.98
C SER A 186 12.91 9.37 17.47
N ALA A 187 11.82 8.63 17.20
CA ALA A 187 10.44 9.08 17.42
C ALA A 187 10.02 9.18 18.88
N GLY A 188 10.84 8.75 19.83
CA GLY A 188 10.62 9.00 21.27
C GLY A 188 10.80 10.47 21.67
N GLN A 189 11.25 11.34 20.76
CA GLN A 189 11.35 12.79 20.95
C GLN A 189 10.37 13.51 20.02
N GLN A 190 9.92 14.69 20.45
CA GLN A 190 9.11 15.57 19.61
C GLN A 190 9.83 15.82 18.28
N ASN A 191 9.09 15.75 17.17
CA ASN A 191 9.63 15.93 15.82
C ASN A 191 10.67 14.88 15.39
N GLY A 192 10.77 13.75 16.10
CA GLY A 192 11.80 12.73 15.88
C GLY A 192 11.43 11.64 14.88
N ALA A 193 10.15 11.47 14.54
CA ALA A 193 9.73 10.59 13.45
C ALA A 193 10.16 11.14 12.09
N GLN A 194 10.34 10.26 11.11
CA GLN A 194 10.85 10.63 9.79
C GLN A 194 10.02 9.96 8.70
N SER A 195 9.24 10.73 7.94
CA SER A 195 8.41 10.22 6.84
C SER A 195 9.12 10.28 5.50
N TYR A 196 8.94 9.25 4.68
CA TYR A 196 9.54 9.11 3.35
C TYR A 196 8.48 8.86 2.29
N PRO A 197 7.55 9.81 2.07
CA PRO A 197 6.51 9.65 1.07
C PRO A 197 7.10 9.63 -0.34
N GLN A 198 6.66 8.69 -1.17
CA GLN A 198 7.01 8.55 -2.58
C GLN A 198 5.72 8.42 -3.38
N CYS A 199 5.51 9.35 -4.32
CA CYS A 199 4.28 9.40 -5.13
C CYS A 199 4.51 8.92 -6.57
N VAL A 200 3.57 8.14 -7.09
CA VAL A 200 3.58 7.59 -8.46
C VAL A 200 2.21 7.74 -9.10
N ASN A 201 2.18 8.18 -10.35
CA ASN A 201 0.96 8.25 -11.14
C ASN A 201 0.57 6.89 -11.72
N LEU A 202 -0.64 6.44 -11.44
CA LEU A 202 -1.23 5.21 -11.97
C LEU A 202 -2.44 5.51 -12.87
N GLU A 203 -2.64 4.68 -13.89
CA GLU A 203 -3.92 4.49 -14.55
C GLU A 203 -4.48 3.14 -14.14
N ILE A 204 -5.50 3.15 -13.30
CA ILE A 204 -6.17 1.94 -12.84
C ILE A 204 -7.26 1.59 -13.85
N THR A 205 -7.21 0.36 -14.36
CA THR A 205 -8.21 -0.22 -15.25
C THR A 205 -9.08 -1.24 -14.51
N GLY A 206 -10.26 -1.55 -15.04
CA GLY A 206 -11.18 -2.52 -14.43
C GLY A 206 -12.63 -2.05 -14.48
N ASN A 207 -13.50 -2.79 -13.79
CA ASN A 207 -14.95 -2.54 -13.75
C ASN A 207 -15.47 -2.22 -12.34
N GLY A 208 -14.55 -1.92 -11.40
CA GLY A 208 -14.89 -1.54 -10.04
C GLY A 208 -15.69 -0.24 -9.99
N THR A 209 -16.37 0.00 -8.88
CA THR A 209 -17.21 1.19 -8.66
C THR A 209 -16.87 1.92 -7.36
N ASP A 210 -15.98 1.36 -6.54
CA ASP A 210 -15.66 1.93 -5.23
C ASP A 210 -14.85 3.22 -5.43
N ASN A 211 -15.34 4.30 -4.84
CA ASN A 211 -14.64 5.58 -4.79
C ASN A 211 -14.58 6.05 -3.32
N PRO A 212 -13.69 5.46 -2.50
CA PRO A 212 -13.64 5.72 -1.07
C PRO A 212 -13.33 7.19 -0.78
N THR A 213 -13.95 7.73 0.27
CA THR A 213 -13.59 9.06 0.77
C THR A 213 -12.16 9.04 1.30
N GLY A 214 -11.36 10.04 0.92
CA GLY A 214 -9.99 10.19 1.38
C GLY A 214 -9.78 11.36 2.34
N THR A 215 -8.60 11.38 2.96
CA THR A 215 -8.11 12.43 3.86
C THR A 215 -7.12 13.33 3.11
N PRO A 216 -7.18 14.68 3.26
CA PRO A 216 -6.14 15.55 2.71
C PRO A 216 -4.74 15.10 3.16
N GLY A 217 -3.74 15.18 2.28
CA GLY A 217 -2.38 14.75 2.62
C GLY A 217 -1.81 15.44 3.88
N THR A 218 -2.11 16.72 4.07
CA THR A 218 -1.74 17.54 5.24
C THR A 218 -2.53 17.23 6.52
N ALA A 219 -3.42 16.24 6.46
CA ALA A 219 -4.23 15.77 7.58
C ALA A 219 -4.09 14.25 7.78
N LEU A 220 -3.14 13.60 7.08
CA LEU A 220 -2.88 12.17 7.27
C LEU A 220 -2.29 11.87 8.64
N TYR A 221 -1.41 12.75 9.13
CA TYR A 221 -0.66 12.55 10.38
C TYR A 221 -0.70 13.82 11.24
N GLY A 222 -0.86 13.64 12.54
CA GLY A 222 -0.58 14.64 13.57
C GLY A 222 0.80 14.43 14.19
N ALA A 223 1.49 15.52 14.51
CA ALA A 223 2.83 15.44 15.12
C ALA A 223 2.88 14.75 16.49
N ASN A 224 1.72 14.66 17.17
CA ASN A 224 1.56 14.02 18.48
C ASN A 224 0.75 12.74 18.40
N ASP A 225 0.49 12.21 17.19
CA ASP A 225 -0.24 10.95 17.05
C ASP A 225 0.52 9.82 17.78
N PRO A 226 -0.18 8.85 18.38
CA PRO A 226 0.44 7.79 19.18
C PRO A 226 1.37 6.86 18.37
N GLY A 227 1.29 6.89 17.04
CA GLY A 227 2.24 6.19 16.16
C GLY A 227 3.37 7.06 15.61
N ILE A 228 3.39 8.35 15.93
CA ILE A 228 4.36 9.35 15.45
C ILE A 228 5.29 9.79 16.57
N LEU A 229 4.75 10.21 17.72
CA LEU A 229 5.52 10.43 18.93
C LEU A 229 5.53 9.13 19.73
N TYR A 230 6.48 8.26 19.43
CA TYR A 230 6.51 6.89 19.92
C TYR A 230 7.93 6.38 20.16
N ASN A 231 8.22 5.91 21.37
CA ASN A 231 9.52 5.41 21.74
C ASN A 231 9.60 3.88 21.59
N ILE A 232 10.10 3.43 20.43
CA ILE A 232 10.24 2.00 20.11
C ILE A 232 11.19 1.22 21.04
N TYR A 233 11.91 1.88 21.96
CA TYR A 233 12.83 1.26 22.91
C TYR A 233 12.30 1.21 24.34
N ARG A 234 11.21 1.93 24.65
CA ARG A 234 10.69 2.07 26.02
C ARG A 234 9.19 1.85 26.13
N ASP A 235 8.43 2.18 25.10
CA ASP A 235 6.98 2.10 25.13
C ASP A 235 6.52 0.65 24.92
N ASN A 236 5.26 0.38 25.29
CA ASN A 236 4.69 -0.94 25.13
C ASN A 236 4.37 -1.21 23.66
N LEU A 237 5.33 -1.82 22.96
CA LEU A 237 5.23 -2.20 21.55
C LEU A 237 3.92 -2.88 21.11
N ASN A 238 3.19 -3.53 22.02
CA ASN A 238 1.88 -4.11 21.71
C ASN A 238 0.78 -3.07 21.42
N ASP A 239 0.93 -1.81 21.80
CA ASP A 239 -0.10 -0.77 21.63
C ASP A 239 0.11 0.14 20.42
N TYR A 240 1.16 -0.12 19.65
CA TYR A 240 1.54 0.71 18.50
C TYR A 240 0.37 0.92 17.52
N VAL A 241 0.05 2.19 17.26
CA VAL A 241 -1.02 2.59 16.35
C VAL A 241 -0.41 3.00 15.02
N ILE A 242 -0.77 2.32 13.92
CA ILE A 242 -0.31 2.71 12.58
C ILE A 242 -0.94 4.07 12.20
N PRO A 243 -0.15 5.12 11.90
CA PRO A 243 -0.66 6.44 11.51
C PRO A 243 -1.45 6.43 10.20
N GLY A 244 -2.29 7.45 9.94
CA GLY A 244 -2.97 7.61 8.65
C GLY A 244 -4.36 6.96 8.53
N GLY A 245 -5.04 6.69 9.64
CA GLY A 245 -6.43 6.20 9.65
C GLY A 245 -6.59 4.71 9.28
N ALA A 246 -7.83 4.27 9.08
CA ALA A 246 -8.14 2.87 8.78
C ALA A 246 -7.87 2.51 7.32
N ILE A 247 -7.56 1.23 7.07
CA ILE A 247 -7.52 0.67 5.71
C ILE A 247 -8.98 0.54 5.20
N ILE A 248 -9.22 0.93 3.95
CA ILE A 248 -10.54 0.84 3.33
C ILE A 248 -11.03 -0.61 3.18
N SER A 249 -12.33 -0.78 2.94
CA SER A 249 -12.85 -2.05 2.42
C SER A 249 -12.17 -2.43 1.11
N GLY A 250 -11.82 -3.72 0.96
CA GLY A 250 -11.06 -4.23 -0.19
C GLY A 250 -9.56 -3.93 -0.17
N GLY A 251 -9.08 -3.10 0.75
CA GLY A 251 -7.66 -2.96 1.06
C GLY A 251 -7.11 -4.21 1.79
N THR A 252 -5.81 -4.39 1.73
CA THR A 252 -5.13 -5.54 2.35
C THR A 252 -4.01 -5.02 3.23
N SER A 253 -4.04 -5.37 4.52
CA SER A 253 -2.99 -4.99 5.45
C SER A 253 -1.86 -5.99 5.31
N MET A 254 -0.79 -5.56 4.64
CA MET A 254 0.40 -6.29 4.21
C MET A 254 0.10 -7.60 3.49
N LEU A 255 0.38 -7.62 2.19
CA LEU A 255 0.48 -8.87 1.43
C LEU A 255 1.60 -9.75 1.99
N PRO A 256 1.54 -11.09 1.84
CA PRO A 256 2.72 -11.92 1.94
C PRO A 256 3.81 -11.36 1.02
N GLN A 257 4.85 -10.83 1.63
CA GLN A 257 5.90 -10.12 0.91
C GLN A 257 6.77 -11.11 0.15
N SER A 258 6.99 -10.83 -1.12
CA SER A 258 7.88 -11.57 -2.01
C SER A 258 8.40 -10.63 -3.10
N ARG A 259 9.34 -11.11 -3.91
CA ARG A 259 9.91 -10.36 -5.02
C ARG A 259 9.27 -10.77 -6.33
N ILE A 260 8.71 -9.79 -7.04
CA ILE A 260 8.39 -9.93 -8.46
C ILE A 260 9.70 -10.03 -9.23
N GLN A 261 9.89 -11.13 -9.96
CA GLN A 261 11.02 -11.30 -10.87
C GLN A 261 10.87 -10.31 -12.03
N ILE A 262 11.88 -9.47 -12.22
CA ILE A 262 11.91 -8.52 -13.34
C ILE A 262 12.30 -9.29 -14.60
N THR A 263 11.42 -9.28 -15.59
CA THR A 263 11.61 -9.95 -16.88
C THR A 263 11.78 -8.94 -18.03
N ALA A 264 11.40 -7.68 -17.82
CA ALA A 264 11.53 -6.61 -18.80
C ALA A 264 11.65 -5.22 -18.14
N SER A 265 12.08 -4.23 -18.92
CA SER A 265 12.05 -2.82 -18.54
C SER A 265 11.03 -2.07 -19.40
N GLY A 266 10.22 -1.22 -18.78
CA GLY A 266 9.22 -0.37 -19.42
C GLY A 266 9.51 1.12 -19.21
N SER A 267 8.83 1.96 -20.00
CA SER A 267 8.79 3.41 -19.80
C SER A 267 7.38 3.85 -19.41
N ALA A 268 7.28 4.92 -18.62
CA ALA A 268 5.98 5.48 -18.29
C ALA A 268 5.27 5.98 -19.56
N THR A 269 3.94 5.84 -19.59
CA THR A 269 3.13 6.34 -20.71
C THR A 269 2.85 7.83 -20.51
N PRO A 270 3.03 8.71 -21.52
CA PRO A 270 2.66 10.12 -21.38
C PRO A 270 1.13 10.30 -21.32
N TYR A 271 0.67 11.36 -20.68
CA TYR A 271 -0.74 11.74 -20.75
C TYR A 271 -1.08 12.29 -22.16
N GLY A 272 -2.29 12.01 -22.65
CA GLY A 272 -2.75 12.45 -23.97
C GLY A 272 -2.43 11.50 -25.13
N THR A 273 -1.73 10.40 -24.90
CA THR A 273 -1.59 9.32 -25.90
C THR A 273 -2.65 8.24 -25.67
N THR A 274 -3.60 8.11 -26.59
CA THR A 274 -4.54 6.98 -26.60
C THR A 274 -3.80 5.74 -27.11
N ILE A 275 -3.44 4.79 -26.23
CA ILE A 275 -2.99 3.47 -26.67
C ILE A 275 -4.22 2.76 -27.25
N ARG A 276 -4.27 2.61 -28.57
CA ARG A 276 -5.24 1.71 -29.22
C ARG A 276 -4.90 0.30 -28.73
N ALA A 277 -5.78 -0.30 -27.93
CA ALA A 277 -5.64 -1.69 -27.52
C ALA A 277 -5.48 -2.55 -28.79
N SER A 278 -4.33 -3.21 -28.94
CA SER A 278 -4.12 -4.19 -29.99
C SER A 278 -4.96 -5.42 -29.66
N SER A 279 -6.21 -5.43 -30.12
CA SER A 279 -6.99 -6.65 -30.21
C SER A 279 -6.34 -7.55 -31.27
N THR A 280 -5.61 -8.57 -30.84
CA THR A 280 -5.31 -9.73 -31.68
C THR A 280 -6.65 -10.39 -32.01
N SER A 281 -7.18 -10.07 -33.20
CA SER A 281 -8.32 -10.78 -33.77
C SER A 281 -7.89 -12.22 -34.04
N MET A 282 -8.31 -13.16 -33.19
CA MET A 282 -8.34 -14.57 -33.57
C MET A 282 -9.27 -14.69 -34.78
N ALA A 283 -8.69 -15.04 -35.92
CA ALA A 283 -9.44 -15.35 -37.13
C ALA A 283 -10.30 -16.58 -36.87
N SER A 284 -11.63 -16.39 -36.76
CA SER A 284 -12.59 -17.48 -36.80
C SER A 284 -12.64 -18.02 -38.23
N ALA A 285 -12.24 -19.27 -38.40
CA ALA A 285 -12.38 -20.01 -39.65
C ALA A 285 -13.88 -20.09 -40.02
N SER A 286 -14.25 -19.42 -41.11
CA SER A 286 -15.60 -19.53 -41.70
C SER A 286 -15.63 -20.73 -42.64
N SER A 287 -16.36 -21.77 -42.26
CA SER A 287 -16.71 -22.88 -43.15
C SER A 287 -17.77 -22.43 -44.16
N SER A 288 -17.40 -22.53 -45.43
CA SER A 288 -18.19 -22.29 -46.63
C SER A 288 -19.44 -23.19 -46.73
N ALA A 289 -20.59 -22.59 -46.99
CA ALA A 289 -21.74 -23.28 -47.60
C ALA A 289 -22.24 -22.46 -48.79
N SER A 290 -22.10 -23.08 -49.96
CA SER A 290 -22.51 -22.58 -51.29
C SER A 290 -23.99 -22.87 -51.54
N VAL A 291 -24.77 -21.88 -52.00
CA VAL A 291 -26.02 -22.11 -52.75
C VAL A 291 -26.17 -21.02 -53.83
N VAL A 292 -26.43 -21.46 -55.06
CA VAL A 292 -26.68 -20.67 -56.28
C VAL A 292 -28.19 -20.76 -56.64
N PRO A 293 -28.72 -20.06 -57.67
CA PRO A 293 -29.72 -18.99 -57.53
C PRO A 293 -31.15 -19.38 -57.94
N GLY A 294 -32.14 -18.70 -57.37
CA GLY A 294 -33.56 -18.82 -57.76
C GLY A 294 -34.12 -17.51 -58.30
N SER A 295 -34.37 -17.46 -59.60
CA SER A 295 -35.01 -16.35 -60.32
C SER A 295 -36.51 -16.27 -60.00
N SER A 296 -37.03 -15.09 -59.65
CA SER A 296 -38.42 -14.72 -59.96
C SER A 296 -38.55 -13.20 -60.04
N SER A 297 -38.94 -12.75 -61.22
CA SER A 297 -39.28 -11.39 -61.61
C SER A 297 -40.59 -10.91 -60.96
N SER A 298 -40.62 -9.68 -60.46
CA SER A 298 -41.80 -8.83 -60.61
C SER A 298 -41.39 -7.36 -60.64
N THR A 299 -41.91 -6.71 -61.67
CA THR A 299 -41.64 -5.34 -62.12
C THR A 299 -42.66 -4.41 -61.47
N PHE A 300 -42.25 -3.35 -60.78
CA PHE A 300 -43.03 -2.11 -60.68
C PHE A 300 -42.07 -0.93 -60.51
N SER A 301 -42.25 0.07 -61.39
CA SER A 301 -41.47 1.31 -61.47
C SER A 301 -42.24 2.49 -60.87
N PHE A 302 -41.43 3.51 -60.58
CA PHE A 302 -41.70 4.96 -60.45
C PHE A 302 -41.89 5.52 -59.04
N GLY A 303 -40.99 6.45 -58.69
CA GLY A 303 -41.08 7.28 -57.49
C GLY A 303 -39.77 8.01 -57.17
N ASN A 304 -39.32 8.88 -58.07
CA ASN A 304 -38.20 9.80 -57.86
C ASN A 304 -38.49 10.79 -56.71
N SER A 305 -37.55 11.04 -55.79
CA SER A 305 -37.08 12.41 -55.41
C SER A 305 -36.20 12.45 -54.15
N SER A 306 -35.00 12.98 -54.39
CA SER A 306 -34.21 13.95 -53.61
C SER A 306 -33.78 13.70 -52.16
N SER A 307 -32.46 13.60 -52.04
CA SER A 307 -31.56 14.00 -50.97
C SER A 307 -32.02 15.15 -50.06
N GLY A 308 -31.83 14.97 -48.76
CA GLY A 308 -31.86 16.01 -47.74
C GLY A 308 -30.74 15.78 -46.72
N THR A 309 -29.70 16.60 -46.82
CA THR A 309 -28.62 16.79 -45.84
C THR A 309 -29.19 17.23 -44.49
N VAL A 310 -28.85 16.52 -43.40
CA VAL A 310 -29.14 16.94 -42.03
C VAL A 310 -27.90 17.63 -41.45
N THR A 311 -27.95 18.95 -41.38
CA THR A 311 -27.00 19.80 -40.64
C THR A 311 -27.38 19.77 -39.17
N LEU A 312 -26.49 19.28 -38.31
CA LEU A 312 -26.61 19.39 -36.85
C LEU A 312 -26.25 20.80 -36.41
N VAL A 313 -27.25 21.55 -35.95
CA VAL A 313 -27.09 22.86 -35.32
C VAL A 313 -26.76 22.65 -33.84
N THR A 314 -25.59 23.14 -33.46
CA THR A 314 -25.14 23.31 -32.07
C THR A 314 -25.94 24.45 -31.43
N THR A 315 -26.55 24.22 -30.27
CA THR A 315 -27.04 25.31 -29.41
C THR A 315 -26.38 25.19 -28.04
N SER A 316 -25.53 26.17 -27.76
CA SER A 316 -24.97 26.47 -26.46
C SER A 316 -25.98 27.30 -25.66
N ILE A 317 -26.24 26.89 -24.43
CA ILE A 317 -26.96 27.71 -23.45
C ILE A 317 -26.02 27.97 -22.29
N ALA A 318 -25.55 29.21 -22.21
CA ALA A 318 -24.86 29.75 -21.05
C ALA A 318 -25.92 30.16 -20.01
N ALA A 319 -25.81 29.65 -18.79
CA ALA A 319 -26.56 30.15 -17.65
C ALA A 319 -25.58 30.83 -16.68
N THR A 320 -25.66 32.16 -16.64
CA THR A 320 -25.04 33.03 -15.65
C THR A 320 -25.96 33.09 -14.44
N THR A 321 -25.43 32.93 -13.23
CA THR A 321 -26.10 33.39 -12.00
C THR A 321 -25.04 33.92 -11.05
N THR A 322 -25.22 35.15 -10.61
CA THR A 322 -24.30 35.87 -9.74
C THR A 322 -25.02 36.27 -8.45
N ILE A 323 -24.30 36.07 -7.32
CA ILE A 323 -24.35 36.75 -6.01
C ILE A 323 -25.57 36.52 -5.11
N THR A 324 -25.34 35.98 -3.90
CA THR A 324 -25.45 36.75 -2.63
C THR A 324 -24.67 36.07 -1.50
N LEU A 325 -23.67 36.79 -0.97
CA LEU A 325 -22.96 36.49 0.27
C LEU A 325 -23.79 36.97 1.46
N THR A 326 -24.04 36.10 2.43
CA THR A 326 -24.55 36.49 3.75
C THR A 326 -23.49 36.18 4.80
N ARG A 327 -23.00 37.25 5.42
CA ARG A 327 -22.04 37.25 6.52
C ARG A 327 -22.83 37.16 7.82
N THR A 328 -22.62 36.11 8.61
CA THR A 328 -23.10 36.06 10.00
C THR A 328 -21.91 35.94 10.93
N SER A 329 -21.64 37.03 11.63
CA SER A 329 -20.70 37.15 12.73
C SER A 329 -21.36 36.65 14.02
N PHE A 330 -20.69 35.76 14.75
CA PHE A 330 -20.91 35.57 16.18
C PHE A 330 -19.57 35.68 16.91
N THR A 331 -19.53 36.63 17.82
CA THR A 331 -18.42 36.90 18.74
C THR A 331 -18.81 36.40 20.13
N SER A 332 -17.79 35.87 20.83
CA SER A 332 -17.63 35.86 22.29
C SER A 332 -18.47 34.87 23.11
N SER A 333 -17.79 33.92 23.76
CA SER A 333 -17.44 34.08 25.19
C SER A 333 -16.57 32.93 25.70
N SER A 334 -15.60 33.33 26.51
CA SER A 334 -14.54 32.62 27.21
C SER A 334 -14.96 32.13 28.61
N SER A 335 -14.40 30.98 29.04
CA SER A 335 -14.02 30.65 30.44
C SER A 335 -13.29 29.29 30.43
N SER A 336 -11.98 29.14 30.65
CA SER A 336 -11.25 29.02 31.95
C SER A 336 -12.04 28.21 33.00
N SER A 337 -11.56 27.19 33.69
CA SER A 337 -10.22 26.79 34.20
C SER A 337 -10.44 25.46 34.98
N SER A 338 -9.58 24.43 34.89
CA SER A 338 -8.46 24.08 35.82
C SER A 338 -8.68 22.80 36.68
N THR A 339 -7.70 21.88 36.54
CA THR A 339 -6.93 21.13 37.57
C THR A 339 -7.44 19.90 38.36
N THR A 340 -6.58 18.84 38.30
CA THR A 340 -6.14 17.88 39.36
C THR A 340 -7.15 16.89 39.94
N SER A 341 -6.86 15.65 40.39
CA SER A 341 -5.71 14.73 40.40
C SER A 341 -6.17 13.40 41.03
N ALA A 342 -5.75 12.28 40.46
CA ALA A 342 -5.16 11.11 41.13
C ALA A 342 -5.93 10.21 42.14
N SER A 343 -5.78 8.89 41.86
CA SER A 343 -5.46 7.78 42.79
C SER A 343 -6.56 6.82 43.30
N ASN A 344 -6.48 5.59 42.77
CA ASN A 344 -6.28 4.30 43.44
C ASN A 344 -7.42 3.47 44.08
N ILE A 345 -7.22 2.15 43.89
CA ILE A 345 -7.60 0.94 44.68
C ILE A 345 -8.78 0.08 44.18
N SER A 346 -8.41 -0.99 43.45
CA SER A 346 -8.61 -2.43 43.74
C SER A 346 -9.95 -2.97 44.25
N ARG A 347 -10.51 -4.01 43.58
CA ARG A 347 -10.46 -5.46 43.94
C ARG A 347 -11.70 -6.23 43.42
N THR A 348 -11.46 -7.39 42.75
CA THR A 348 -12.18 -8.72 42.82
C THR A 348 -13.73 -8.76 42.72
N SER A 349 -14.43 -9.72 42.10
CA SER A 349 -14.16 -11.05 41.53
C SER A 349 -15.50 -11.69 41.12
N ASN A 350 -15.50 -12.60 40.13
CA ASN A 350 -16.41 -13.76 39.92
C ASN A 350 -17.89 -13.43 39.63
N THR A 351 -18.63 -14.06 38.70
CA THR A 351 -18.84 -15.48 38.30
C THR A 351 -19.53 -15.48 36.92
N LYS A 352 -19.05 -16.18 35.88
CA LYS A 352 -19.23 -17.61 35.50
C LYS A 352 -20.67 -18.04 35.10
N ALA A 353 -20.79 -18.36 33.80
CA ALA A 353 -21.60 -19.40 33.12
C ALA A 353 -23.15 -19.24 33.11
N THR A 354 -23.92 -19.70 32.12
CA THR A 354 -23.78 -20.91 31.30
C THR A 354 -24.66 -20.84 30.03
N SER A 355 -24.06 -21.29 28.93
CA SER A 355 -24.59 -22.06 27.78
C SER A 355 -26.04 -22.54 27.81
N GLN A 356 -26.75 -22.39 26.68
CA GLN A 356 -27.66 -23.43 26.15
C GLN A 356 -27.62 -23.48 24.60
N THR A 357 -27.28 -24.66 24.09
CA THR A 357 -27.49 -25.13 22.71
C THR A 357 -28.64 -26.17 22.74
N PRO A 358 -29.48 -26.23 21.72
CA PRO A 358 -29.62 -27.47 20.94
C PRO A 358 -29.63 -27.16 19.41
N SER A 359 -28.75 -27.79 18.60
CA SER A 359 -28.89 -29.10 17.92
C SER A 359 -29.77 -29.07 16.64
N PRO A 360 -29.50 -29.96 15.66
CA PRO A 360 -29.30 -29.61 14.25
C PRO A 360 -30.54 -29.80 13.36
N THR A 361 -30.56 -29.13 12.21
CA THR A 361 -31.38 -29.54 11.05
C THR A 361 -30.67 -29.12 9.76
N THR A 362 -30.88 -29.91 8.71
CA THR A 362 -29.91 -30.26 7.68
C THR A 362 -30.49 -29.97 6.28
N PHE A 363 -29.63 -29.37 5.43
CA PHE A 363 -29.55 -29.30 3.94
C PHE A 363 -30.54 -28.55 3.02
N GLN A 364 -29.91 -27.62 2.26
CA GLN A 364 -30.05 -27.23 0.82
C GLN A 364 -31.36 -26.50 0.38
N THR A 365 -31.40 -25.49 -0.50
CA THR A 365 -30.59 -25.14 -1.69
C THR A 365 -30.69 -23.63 -2.00
N LEU A 366 -29.69 -23.13 -2.73
CA LEU A 366 -29.36 -21.77 -3.17
C LEU A 366 -30.49 -20.90 -3.73
N THR A 367 -30.47 -19.62 -3.35
CA THR A 367 -30.96 -18.52 -4.20
C THR A 367 -30.03 -17.32 -4.01
N THR A 368 -29.41 -16.91 -5.12
CA THR A 368 -28.38 -15.86 -5.22
C THR A 368 -28.93 -14.50 -4.77
N THR A 369 -28.27 -13.88 -3.79
CA THR A 369 -28.43 -12.45 -3.45
C THR A 369 -27.08 -11.85 -3.04
N ALA A 370 -26.93 -10.55 -3.25
CA ALA A 370 -25.77 -9.65 -3.14
C ALA A 370 -24.62 -10.02 -2.17
N PRO A 371 -23.35 -9.62 -2.45
CA PRO A 371 -22.20 -10.01 -1.66
C PRO A 371 -22.23 -9.39 -0.26
N THR A 372 -22.26 -10.25 0.75
CA THR A 372 -22.09 -9.90 2.16
C THR A 372 -20.62 -9.58 2.43
N VAL A 373 -20.35 -8.34 2.86
CA VAL A 373 -19.08 -7.91 3.46
C VAL A 373 -18.81 -8.79 4.69
N GLY A 374 -17.82 -9.68 4.60
CA GLY A 374 -17.48 -10.64 5.69
C GLY A 374 -16.90 -12.00 5.23
N GLY A 375 -16.72 -12.22 3.93
CA GLY A 375 -16.25 -13.50 3.39
C GLY A 375 -14.76 -13.60 3.04
N GLN A 376 -14.03 -12.48 2.94
CA GLN A 376 -12.61 -12.51 2.60
C GLN A 376 -11.78 -12.81 3.87
N THR A 377 -10.85 -13.75 3.76
CA THR A 377 -9.85 -14.04 4.78
C THR A 377 -8.71 -13.03 4.65
N GLN A 378 -8.40 -12.34 5.75
CA GLN A 378 -7.27 -11.43 5.88
C GLN A 378 -5.94 -12.20 5.79
N ASN A 379 -4.82 -11.53 5.52
CA ASN A 379 -3.50 -12.13 5.65
C ASN A 379 -3.08 -12.24 7.12
N LEU A 380 -2.07 -13.07 7.39
CA LEU A 380 -1.39 -12.99 8.67
C LEU A 380 -0.76 -11.59 8.84
N TYR A 381 -0.93 -11.03 10.03
CA TYR A 381 -0.58 -9.66 10.42
C TYR A 381 -1.42 -8.55 9.78
N GLY A 382 -2.43 -8.89 9.01
CA GLY A 382 -3.35 -7.90 8.50
C GLY A 382 -4.33 -7.40 9.56
N GLN A 383 -4.76 -6.14 9.47
CA GLN A 383 -5.87 -5.60 10.26
C GLN A 383 -7.11 -6.48 10.06
N CYS A 384 -7.72 -6.95 11.13
CA CYS A 384 -8.91 -7.81 11.11
C CYS A 384 -10.06 -7.21 11.93
N GLY A 385 -9.88 -6.00 12.46
CA GLY A 385 -10.88 -5.30 13.26
C GLY A 385 -10.42 -3.92 13.68
N GLY A 386 -11.26 -3.27 14.49
CA GLY A 386 -11.08 -1.89 14.92
C GLY A 386 -12.28 -1.01 14.57
N SER A 387 -12.48 0.08 15.30
CA SER A 387 -13.53 1.05 15.03
C SER A 387 -13.40 1.60 13.61
N ASN A 388 -14.49 1.55 12.84
CA ASN A 388 -14.59 1.94 11.43
C ASN A 388 -13.80 1.06 10.43
N TYR A 389 -13.27 -0.10 10.86
CA TYR A 389 -12.69 -1.07 9.94
C TYR A 389 -13.80 -1.84 9.22
N ALA A 390 -13.85 -1.70 7.89
CA ALA A 390 -14.83 -2.35 7.02
C ALA A 390 -14.24 -3.49 6.17
N GLY A 391 -12.98 -3.87 6.43
CA GLY A 391 -12.26 -4.89 5.66
C GLY A 391 -12.48 -6.32 6.16
N PRO A 392 -11.70 -7.29 5.64
CA PRO A 392 -11.67 -8.70 6.08
C PRO A 392 -11.54 -8.85 7.59
N THR A 393 -12.52 -9.48 8.26
CA THR A 393 -12.50 -9.73 9.72
C THR A 393 -12.07 -11.13 10.12
N LYS A 394 -12.01 -12.06 9.15
CA LYS A 394 -11.54 -13.43 9.36
C LYS A 394 -10.04 -13.48 9.12
N CYS A 395 -9.28 -14.05 10.05
CA CYS A 395 -7.86 -14.33 9.84
C CYS A 395 -7.66 -15.67 9.14
N PRO A 396 -6.47 -15.95 8.59
CA PRO A 396 -6.14 -17.29 8.10
C PRO A 396 -6.42 -18.33 9.19
N GLU A 397 -6.69 -19.58 8.82
CA GLU A 397 -7.08 -20.65 9.76
C GLU A 397 -6.09 -20.82 10.93
N TYR A 398 -4.83 -20.47 10.71
CA TYR A 398 -3.74 -20.52 11.67
C TYR A 398 -3.49 -19.23 12.44
N ALA A 399 -4.42 -18.30 12.39
CA ALA A 399 -4.32 -16.99 12.99
C ALA A 399 -5.61 -16.61 13.70
N SER A 400 -5.51 -15.71 14.65
CA SER A 400 -6.66 -15.17 15.37
C SER A 400 -6.62 -13.66 15.34
N CYS A 401 -7.80 -13.05 15.26
CA CYS A 401 -7.91 -11.61 15.29
C CYS A 401 -7.70 -11.11 16.72
N ALA A 402 -6.49 -10.65 17.04
CA ALA A 402 -6.16 -10.08 18.33
C ALA A 402 -6.46 -8.58 18.32
N THR A 403 -7.34 -8.14 19.22
CA THR A 403 -7.59 -6.70 19.39
C THR A 403 -6.36 -6.07 20.05
N VAL A 404 -5.74 -5.13 19.35
CA VAL A 404 -4.61 -4.36 19.84
C VAL A 404 -5.12 -3.13 20.60
N ASN A 405 -6.04 -2.39 19.99
CA ASN A 405 -6.75 -1.28 20.61
C ASN A 405 -8.14 -1.08 19.98
N SER A 406 -8.88 -0.06 20.40
CA SER A 406 -10.24 0.21 19.92
C SER A 406 -10.35 0.50 18.42
N TYR A 407 -9.28 0.88 17.75
CA TYR A 407 -9.23 1.23 16.32
C TYR A 407 -8.49 0.20 15.47
N TYR A 408 -7.82 -0.78 16.10
CA TYR A 408 -6.97 -1.75 15.41
C TYR A 408 -7.02 -3.12 16.09
N ALA A 409 -7.38 -4.14 15.32
CA ALA A 409 -7.15 -5.54 15.65
C ALA A 409 -6.36 -6.17 14.51
N GLN A 410 -5.47 -7.11 14.80
CA GLN A 410 -4.54 -7.70 13.85
C GLN A 410 -4.62 -9.22 13.87
N CYS A 411 -4.51 -9.87 12.71
CA CYS A 411 -4.33 -11.30 12.63
C CYS A 411 -2.97 -11.69 13.18
N THR A 412 -2.91 -12.21 14.39
CA THR A 412 -1.68 -12.73 14.98
C THR A 412 -1.65 -14.25 14.81
N PRO A 413 -0.46 -14.87 14.77
CA PRO A 413 -0.35 -16.32 14.79
C PRO A 413 -1.21 -16.90 15.92
N GLY A 414 -2.00 -17.92 15.60
CA GLY A 414 -2.80 -18.63 16.59
C GLY A 414 -1.91 -19.34 17.60
N PRO A 415 -2.49 -19.82 18.71
CA PRO A 415 -1.76 -20.66 19.67
C PRO A 415 -1.11 -21.83 18.95
N VAL A 416 0.17 -22.07 19.22
CA VAL A 416 0.91 -23.19 18.63
C VAL A 416 0.35 -24.49 19.23
N PRO A 417 -0.21 -25.41 18.43
CA PRO A 417 -0.66 -26.70 18.94
C PRO A 417 0.51 -27.48 19.58
N PRO A 418 0.25 -28.30 20.61
CA PRO A 418 1.28 -29.18 21.16
C PRO A 418 1.94 -30.02 20.06
N GLY A 419 3.26 -30.02 20.02
CA GLY A 419 4.01 -30.80 19.03
C GLY A 419 4.05 -30.17 17.64
N ALA A 420 3.77 -28.87 17.49
CA ALA A 420 4.00 -28.10 16.27
C ALA A 420 4.91 -26.89 16.55
N GLN A 421 5.51 -26.33 15.50
CA GLN A 421 6.27 -25.07 15.54
C GLN A 421 5.39 -23.90 15.09
N SER A 422 5.62 -22.72 15.68
CA SER A 422 4.97 -21.48 15.26
C SER A 422 5.27 -21.18 13.79
N LEU A 423 4.44 -20.33 13.16
CA LEU A 423 4.85 -19.75 11.89
C LEU A 423 6.19 -19.02 12.08
N TYR A 424 7.10 -19.21 11.13
CA TYR A 424 8.50 -18.78 11.16
C TYR A 424 9.38 -19.42 12.24
N GLY A 425 8.87 -20.41 13.00
CA GLY A 425 9.67 -21.22 13.92
C GLY A 425 10.60 -22.19 13.17
N GLN A 426 11.74 -22.52 13.78
CA GLN A 426 12.62 -23.58 13.25
C GLN A 426 11.93 -24.93 13.42
N CYS A 427 11.89 -25.71 12.35
CA CYS A 427 11.23 -27.02 12.29
C CYS A 427 12.17 -28.13 11.80
N GLY A 428 13.46 -27.85 11.65
CA GLY A 428 14.46 -28.84 11.27
C GLY A 428 15.86 -28.28 11.02
N GLY A 429 16.75 -29.17 10.59
CA GLY A 429 18.17 -28.90 10.34
C GLY A 429 19.10 -29.98 10.93
N ILE A 430 20.34 -30.05 10.45
CA ILE A 430 21.40 -30.84 11.10
C ILE A 430 21.56 -30.36 12.55
N ASN A 431 21.55 -31.30 13.50
CA ASN A 431 21.55 -31.08 14.96
C ASN A 431 20.24 -30.51 15.53
N TRP A 432 19.15 -30.48 14.77
CA TRP A 432 17.82 -30.25 15.36
C TRP A 432 17.53 -31.38 16.37
N PRO A 433 17.19 -31.07 17.64
CA PRO A 433 17.03 -32.11 18.65
C PRO A 433 15.93 -33.10 18.22
N ALA A 434 16.18 -34.39 18.37
CA ALA A 434 15.26 -35.44 17.90
C ALA A 434 13.86 -35.37 18.55
N GLU A 435 13.77 -34.78 19.74
CA GLU A 435 12.51 -34.56 20.48
C GLU A 435 11.79 -33.26 20.08
N SER A 436 12.42 -32.41 19.28
CA SER A 436 11.85 -31.12 18.89
C SER A 436 10.85 -31.27 17.73
N PRO A 437 9.70 -30.57 17.77
CA PRO A 437 8.69 -30.66 16.73
C PRO A 437 9.22 -30.30 15.34
N THR A 438 8.85 -31.09 14.34
CA THR A 438 9.18 -30.86 12.92
C THR A 438 7.98 -30.45 12.07
N SER A 439 6.78 -30.56 12.63
CA SER A 439 5.53 -30.07 12.03
C SER A 439 5.34 -28.58 12.33
N CYS A 440 4.60 -27.90 11.46
CA CYS A 440 4.26 -26.49 11.62
C CYS A 440 2.80 -26.33 12.04
N VAL A 441 2.44 -25.13 12.53
CA VAL A 441 1.04 -24.72 12.65
C VAL A 441 0.28 -24.98 11.34
N PRO A 442 -1.05 -25.22 11.38
CA PRO A 442 -1.86 -25.42 10.18
C PRO A 442 -1.59 -24.35 9.11
N GLY A 443 -1.65 -24.70 7.82
CA GLY A 443 -1.38 -23.73 6.74
C GLY A 443 0.06 -23.23 6.62
N ALA A 444 1.01 -23.83 7.35
CA ALA A 444 2.43 -23.62 7.18
C ALA A 444 3.15 -24.93 6.83
N THR A 445 4.21 -24.81 6.03
CA THR A 445 5.06 -25.93 5.60
C THR A 445 6.47 -25.74 6.14
N CYS A 446 7.07 -26.83 6.64
CA CYS A 446 8.46 -26.81 7.05
C CYS A 446 9.36 -26.80 5.81
N THR A 447 9.95 -25.64 5.51
CA THR A 447 10.79 -25.43 4.33
C THR A 447 12.25 -25.39 4.73
N THR A 448 13.07 -26.28 4.17
CA THR A 448 14.52 -26.30 4.40
C THR A 448 15.18 -25.10 3.73
N ALA A 449 15.74 -24.18 4.52
CA ALA A 449 16.50 -23.05 3.99
C ALA A 449 17.94 -23.46 3.66
N ASN A 450 18.54 -24.30 4.51
CA ASN A 450 19.85 -24.91 4.29
C ASN A 450 20.01 -26.18 5.14
N ALA A 451 21.16 -26.86 5.02
CA ALA A 451 21.40 -28.14 5.71
C ALA A 451 21.24 -28.08 7.24
N TYR A 452 21.45 -26.92 7.86
CA TYR A 452 21.39 -26.73 9.32
C TYR A 452 20.07 -26.07 9.79
N TYR A 453 19.20 -25.67 8.87
CA TYR A 453 18.03 -24.87 9.22
C TYR A 453 16.85 -25.09 8.27
N ALA A 454 15.72 -25.47 8.84
CA ALA A 454 14.41 -25.47 8.19
C ALA A 454 13.42 -24.64 9.01
N GLN A 455 12.51 -23.94 8.34
CA GLN A 455 11.60 -22.97 8.96
C GLN A 455 10.16 -23.19 8.48
N CYS A 456 9.20 -23.01 9.38
CA CYS A 456 7.80 -22.97 9.03
C CYS A 456 7.48 -21.70 8.24
N THR A 457 7.17 -21.85 6.96
CA THR A 457 6.73 -20.75 6.08
C THR A 457 5.26 -20.94 5.70
N PRO A 458 4.51 -19.90 5.34
CA PRO A 458 3.16 -20.06 4.79
C PRO A 458 3.19 -21.08 3.64
N ALA A 459 2.21 -22.00 3.63
CA ALA A 459 2.11 -23.08 2.64
C ALA A 459 1.72 -22.60 1.24
#